data_AF-A0AB34HNT6-F1
#
_entry.id   AF-A0AB34HNT6-F1
#
_cell.length_a   1.000
_cell.length_b   1.000
_cell.length_c   1.000
_cell.angle_alpha   90.00
_cell.angle_beta   90.00
_cell.angle_gamma   90.00
#
_symmetry.space_group_name_H-M   'P 1'
#
loop_
_entity.id
_entity.type
_entity.pdbx_description
1 polymer ?
#
loop_
_entity_poly.entity_id
_entity_poly.type
_entity_poly.pdbx_seq_one_letter_code
_entity_poly.pdbx_strand_id
1 'polypeptide(L)'
;MFSSLGRWRASGSYQRLPRGPEAQKCSPEKSASFFSKMTYSWFSRIIILGYKKPLEREDLFELNESDSSYIVCPIFEKQWRKEVLKNQERQKVKSSFHKEAHTRKPSLLRALWNTFKFVLIQVALFKVFADVLSFTSPLIMK
;
A
#
# COMPACT_ATOMS: atom_id res chain seq x y z
N MET A 1 22.10 32.55 -15.17
CA MET A 1 21.16 31.79 -16.03
C MET A 1 20.30 30.88 -15.14
N PHE A 2 19.34 31.47 -14.43
CA PHE A 2 18.28 30.73 -13.75
C PHE A 2 17.08 30.72 -14.68
N SER A 3 16.66 29.57 -15.20
CA SER A 3 15.34 29.41 -15.81
C SER A 3 14.94 27.94 -15.93
N SER A 4 13.70 27.68 -15.55
CA SER A 4 13.01 26.39 -15.49
C SER A 4 13.32 25.52 -14.26
N LEU A 5 13.00 26.04 -13.07
CA LEU A 5 12.29 25.19 -12.12
C LEU A 5 11.00 24.76 -12.81
N GLY A 6 11.04 23.59 -13.44
CA GLY A 6 9.88 22.92 -14.01
C GLY A 6 8.81 22.88 -12.95
N ARG A 7 7.80 23.73 -13.15
CA ARG A 7 6.60 23.88 -12.36
C ARG A 7 5.89 22.53 -12.40
N TRP A 8 6.23 21.63 -11.49
CA TRP A 8 5.45 20.42 -11.22
C TRP A 8 4.12 20.90 -10.66
N ARG A 9 3.20 21.23 -11.58
CA ARG A 9 1.80 21.47 -11.31
C ARG A 9 1.28 20.20 -10.68
N ALA A 10 1.14 20.24 -9.35
CA ALA A 10 0.38 19.29 -8.56
C ALA A 10 -1.09 19.38 -9.00
N SER A 11 -1.41 18.68 -10.10
CA SER A 11 -2.77 18.53 -10.60
C SER A 11 -2.91 17.17 -11.25
N GLY A 12 -2.44 16.14 -10.55
CA GLY A 12 -2.98 14.79 -10.71
C GLY A 12 -4.07 14.64 -9.66
N SER A 13 -5.18 15.37 -9.81
CA SER A 13 -6.39 15.06 -9.06
C SER A 13 -6.70 13.61 -9.42
N TYR A 14 -6.64 12.69 -8.45
CA TYR A 14 -7.18 11.35 -8.63
C TYR A 14 -8.68 11.54 -8.83
N GLN A 15 -9.08 11.79 -10.07
CA GLN A 15 -10.45 12.02 -10.45
C GLN A 15 -11.13 10.66 -10.31
N ARG A 16 -12.09 10.55 -9.38
CA ARG A 16 -12.92 9.36 -9.26
C ARG A 16 -13.61 9.15 -10.61
N LEU A 17 -13.26 8.08 -11.31
CA LEU A 17 -14.01 7.70 -12.51
C LEU A 17 -15.48 7.53 -12.11
N PRO A 18 -16.44 8.06 -12.91
CA PRO A 18 -17.85 7.90 -12.60
C PRO A 18 -18.14 6.41 -12.48
N ARG A 19 -18.61 6.00 -11.30
CA ARG A 19 -19.04 4.63 -11.08
C ARG A 19 -20.18 4.36 -12.05
N GLY A 20 -20.00 3.37 -12.92
CA GLY A 20 -21.04 2.95 -13.84
C GLY A 20 -22.32 2.56 -13.08
N PRO A 21 -23.47 2.49 -13.77
CA PRO A 21 -24.75 2.13 -13.17
C PRO A 21 -24.80 0.69 -12.62
N GLU A 22 -23.75 -0.09 -12.80
CA GLU A 22 -23.56 -1.44 -12.27
C GLU A 22 -23.25 -1.40 -10.77
N ALA A 23 -24.34 -1.26 -10.00
CA ALA A 23 -24.56 -1.76 -8.65
C ALA A 23 -23.30 -2.10 -7.84
N GLN A 24 -22.92 -1.18 -6.93
CA GLN A 24 -22.81 -1.37 -5.48
C GLN A 24 -22.63 -2.81 -4.94
N LYS A 25 -21.84 -3.68 -5.57
CA LYS A 25 -21.41 -4.96 -5.00
C LYS A 25 -20.22 -4.65 -4.12
N CYS A 26 -20.51 -4.11 -2.94
CA CYS A 26 -19.55 -4.06 -1.85
C CYS A 26 -18.88 -5.43 -1.74
N SER A 27 -17.55 -5.44 -1.63
CA SER A 27 -16.80 -6.68 -1.48
C SER A 27 -17.40 -7.50 -0.33
N PRO A 28 -17.71 -8.79 -0.54
CA PRO A 28 -18.22 -9.63 0.54
C PRO A 28 -17.17 -9.82 1.63
N GLU A 29 -15.90 -9.52 1.33
CA GLU A 29 -14.81 -9.39 2.30
C GLU A 29 -15.15 -8.42 3.44
N LYS A 30 -15.73 -7.23 3.17
CA LYS A 30 -16.08 -6.27 4.24
C LYS A 30 -17.08 -6.87 5.23
N SER A 31 -18.07 -7.61 4.73
CA SER A 31 -19.11 -8.28 5.53
C SER A 31 -18.71 -9.65 6.08
N ALA A 32 -17.57 -10.20 5.66
CA ALA A 32 -17.16 -11.54 6.06
C ALA A 32 -16.68 -11.60 7.51
N SER A 33 -17.03 -12.69 8.20
CA SER A 33 -16.50 -12.99 9.53
C SER A 33 -14.98 -13.18 9.50
N PHE A 34 -14.32 -13.03 10.65
CA PHE A 34 -12.86 -13.14 10.77
C PHE A 34 -12.32 -14.47 10.19
N PHE A 35 -12.95 -15.60 10.50
CA PHE A 35 -12.56 -16.91 9.97
C PHE A 35 -12.77 -17.03 8.46
N SER A 36 -13.82 -16.41 7.92
CA SER A 36 -14.05 -16.37 6.47
C SER A 36 -12.97 -15.55 5.76
N LYS A 37 -12.50 -14.45 6.36
CA LYS A 37 -11.34 -13.69 5.86
C LYS A 37 -10.06 -14.51 5.91
N MET A 38 -9.81 -15.22 7.01
CA MET A 38 -8.62 -16.06 7.18
C MET A 38 -8.56 -17.24 6.21
N THR A 39 -9.70 -17.89 5.95
CA THR A 39 -9.80 -19.05 5.06
C THR A 39 -10.12 -18.68 3.60
N TYR A 40 -10.22 -17.37 3.30
CA TYR A 40 -10.62 -16.85 1.98
C TYR A 40 -11.95 -17.42 1.45
N SER A 41 -12.81 -17.93 2.33
CA SER A 41 -14.07 -18.59 1.94
C SER A 41 -15.04 -17.65 1.21
N TRP A 42 -14.99 -16.35 1.51
CA TRP A 42 -15.77 -15.32 0.80
C TRP A 42 -15.44 -15.26 -0.70
N PHE A 43 -14.23 -15.65 -1.11
CA PHE A 43 -13.78 -15.62 -2.50
C PHE A 43 -14.21 -16.85 -3.31
N SER A 44 -14.54 -17.97 -2.64
CA SER A 44 -14.96 -19.23 -3.27
C SER A 44 -16.11 -19.07 -4.27
N ARG A 45 -17.02 -18.11 -4.04
CA ARG A 45 -18.14 -17.83 -4.95
C ARG A 45 -17.68 -17.39 -6.34
N ILE A 46 -16.63 -16.57 -6.43
CA ILE A 46 -16.07 -16.10 -7.71
C ILE A 46 -15.32 -17.24 -8.41
N ILE A 47 -14.60 -18.08 -7.65
CA ILE A 47 -13.91 -19.24 -8.20
C ILE A 47 -14.89 -20.18 -8.91
N ILE A 48 -16.02 -20.49 -8.26
CA ILE A 48 -17.05 -21.37 -8.84
C ILE A 48 -17.70 -20.71 -10.07
N LEU A 49 -17.89 -19.40 -10.06
CA LEU A 49 -18.46 -18.67 -11.19
C LEU A 49 -17.53 -18.73 -12.42
N GLY A 50 -16.23 -18.49 -12.21
CA GLY A 50 -15.21 -18.59 -13.25
C GLY A 50 -14.99 -20.00 -13.78
N TYR A 51 -15.31 -21.03 -12.99
CA TYR A 51 -15.32 -22.41 -13.47
C TYR A 51 -16.49 -22.67 -14.44
N LYS A 52 -17.63 -22.00 -14.26
CA LYS A 52 -18.84 -22.21 -15.07
C LYS A 52 -18.89 -21.31 -16.30
N LYS A 53 -18.39 -20.08 -16.21
CA LYS A 53 -18.40 -19.10 -17.30
C LYS A 53 -17.11 -18.25 -17.31
N PRO A 54 -16.68 -17.73 -18.47
CA PRO A 54 -15.64 -16.71 -18.51
C PRO A 54 -16.10 -15.49 -17.70
N LEU A 55 -15.23 -15.00 -16.81
CA LEU A 55 -15.56 -13.89 -15.91
C LEU A 55 -15.59 -12.57 -16.68
N GLU A 56 -16.66 -11.83 -16.50
CA GLU A 56 -16.80 -10.45 -17.00
C GLU A 56 -16.50 -9.45 -15.88
N ARG A 57 -16.26 -8.18 -16.24
CA ARG A 57 -15.90 -7.15 -15.24
C ARG A 57 -17.02 -6.90 -14.23
N GLU A 58 -18.27 -7.10 -14.64
CA GLU A 58 -19.49 -6.95 -13.82
C GLU A 58 -19.66 -8.07 -12.78
N ASP A 59 -19.01 -9.21 -13.00
CA ASP A 59 -19.01 -10.34 -12.07
C ASP A 59 -18.00 -10.17 -10.93
N LEU A 60 -17.00 -9.29 -11.12
CA LEU A 60 -15.96 -9.04 -10.15
C LEU A 60 -16.43 -8.09 -9.04
N PHE A 61 -15.84 -8.24 -7.86
CA PHE A 61 -16.12 -7.34 -6.74
C PHE A 61 -15.44 -5.99 -6.93
N GLU A 62 -16.08 -4.92 -6.46
CA GLU A 62 -15.44 -3.60 -6.40
C GLU A 62 -14.30 -3.63 -5.38
N LEU A 63 -13.21 -2.92 -5.70
CA LEU A 63 -12.07 -2.78 -4.81
C LEU A 63 -12.51 -2.15 -3.48
N ASN A 64 -11.95 -2.64 -2.38
CA ASN A 64 -12.16 -2.03 -1.08
C ASN A 64 -11.75 -0.55 -1.08
N GLU A 65 -12.57 0.29 -0.46
CA GLU A 65 -12.26 1.71 -0.30
C GLU A 65 -10.95 1.94 0.47
N SER A 66 -10.60 1.06 1.43
CA SER A 66 -9.34 1.13 2.19
C SER A 66 -8.10 0.94 1.33
N ASP A 67 -8.21 0.11 0.31
CA ASP A 67 -7.09 -0.28 -0.57
C ASP A 67 -7.07 0.59 -1.83
N SER A 68 -8.04 1.49 -1.95
CA SER A 68 -8.16 2.39 -3.09
C SER A 68 -7.06 3.44 -3.08
N SER A 69 -6.55 3.77 -4.27
CA SER A 69 -5.54 4.81 -4.46
C SER A 69 -5.98 6.16 -3.89
N TYR A 70 -7.28 6.48 -3.91
CA TYR A 70 -7.80 7.72 -3.33
C TYR A 70 -7.53 7.87 -1.83
N ILE A 71 -7.39 6.75 -1.09
CA ILE A 71 -7.10 6.76 0.35
C ILE A 71 -5.61 6.60 0.60
N VAL A 72 -4.95 5.68 -0.09
CA VAL A 72 -3.52 5.38 0.14
C VAL A 72 -2.62 6.52 -0.33
N CYS A 73 -2.91 7.14 -1.49
CA CYS A 73 -2.10 8.21 -2.06
C CYS A 73 -1.99 9.46 -1.16
N PRO A 74 -3.06 10.03 -0.60
CA PRO A 74 -2.92 11.20 0.27
C PRO A 74 -2.20 10.87 1.59
N ILE A 75 -2.34 9.65 2.12
CA ILE A 75 -1.59 9.20 3.30
C ILE A 75 -0.09 9.18 2.99
N PHE A 76 0.29 8.56 1.86
CA PHE A 76 1.68 8.54 1.40
C PHE A 76 2.20 9.95 1.14
N GLU A 77 1.44 10.79 0.45
CA GLU A 77 1.83 12.16 0.12
C GLU A 77 2.08 13.01 1.39
N LYS A 78 1.24 12.85 2.42
CA LYS A 78 1.43 13.49 3.73
C LYS A 78 2.74 13.06 4.39
N GLN A 79 3.10 11.78 4.31
CA GLN A 79 4.39 11.30 4.86
C GLN A 79 5.58 11.74 4.01
N TRP A 80 5.42 11.76 2.68
CA TRP A 80 6.44 12.25 1.76
C TRP A 80 6.77 13.72 2.00
N ARG A 81 5.75 14.59 2.11
CA ARG A 81 5.95 16.02 2.43
C ARG A 81 6.69 16.22 3.75
N LYS A 82 6.38 15.43 4.79
CA LYS A 82 7.10 15.46 6.07
C LYS A 82 8.58 15.09 5.91
N GLU A 83 8.90 14.07 5.11
CA GLU A 83 10.28 13.65 4.85
C GLU A 83 11.06 14.71 4.07
N VAL A 84 10.42 15.34 3.07
CA VAL A 84 11.01 16.43 2.29
C VAL A 84 11.34 17.64 3.17
N LEU A 85 10.41 18.07 4.03
CA LEU A 85 10.63 19.19 4.96
C LEU A 85 11.78 18.90 5.94
N LYS A 86 11.79 17.70 6.55
CA LYS A 86 12.88 17.28 7.45
C LYS A 86 14.24 17.25 6.76
N ASN A 87 14.29 16.88 5.48
CA ASN A 87 15.54 16.89 4.74
C ASN A 87 16.01 18.32 4.43
N GLN A 88 15.10 19.22 4.06
CA GLN A 88 15.43 20.63 3.84
C GLN A 88 16.01 21.30 5.10
N GLU A 89 15.44 21.04 6.28
CA GLU A 89 15.98 21.52 7.56
C GLU A 89 17.39 20.94 7.83
N ARG A 90 17.57 19.64 7.62
CA ARG A 90 18.88 18.97 7.78
C ARG A 90 19.95 19.51 6.82
N GLN A 91 19.55 19.95 5.63
CA GLN A 91 20.45 20.59 4.69
C GLN A 91 20.83 22.00 5.13
N LYS A 92 19.87 22.82 5.59
CA LYS A 92 20.12 24.19 6.11
C LYS A 92 21.06 24.20 7.32
N VAL A 93 20.90 23.27 8.26
CA VAL A 93 21.77 23.17 9.44
C VAL A 93 23.20 22.78 9.05
N LYS A 94 23.37 21.93 8.03
CA LYS A 94 24.69 21.49 7.55
C LYS A 94 25.42 22.56 6.73
N SER A 95 24.70 23.38 5.96
CA SER A 95 25.32 24.49 5.22
C SER A 95 25.89 25.57 6.14
N SER A 96 25.31 25.77 7.33
CA SER A 96 25.84 26.72 8.34
C SER A 96 27.12 26.23 9.03
N PHE A 97 27.39 24.92 9.00
CA PHE A 97 28.59 24.29 9.55
C PHE A 97 29.57 23.92 8.42
N HIS A 98 29.98 24.89 7.60
CA HIS A 98 31.17 24.93 6.72
C HIS A 98 31.82 23.57 6.31
N LYS A 99 31.02 22.61 5.84
CA LYS A 99 31.48 21.35 5.25
C LYS A 99 30.70 21.17 3.96
N GLU A 100 31.42 21.18 2.84
CA GLU A 100 30.91 20.80 1.54
C GLU A 100 30.32 19.39 1.62
N ALA A 101 29.02 19.30 1.85
CA ALA A 101 28.32 18.04 2.00
C ALA A 101 27.25 17.97 0.93
N HIS A 102 27.49 17.07 -0.03
CA HIS A 102 26.58 16.66 -1.09
C HIS A 102 25.09 16.80 -0.70
N THR A 103 24.32 17.43 -1.59
CA THR A 103 22.86 17.55 -1.50
C THR A 103 22.22 16.17 -1.35
N ARG A 104 21.92 15.75 -0.12
CA ARG A 104 21.36 14.43 0.14
C ARG A 104 19.90 14.44 -0.27
N LYS A 105 19.56 13.69 -1.33
CA LYS A 105 18.17 13.57 -1.83
C LYS A 105 17.26 12.96 -0.75
N PRO A 106 15.98 13.37 -0.66
CA PRO A 106 15.03 12.76 0.27
C PRO A 106 14.86 11.27 -0.04
N SER A 107 14.87 10.44 1.00
CA SER A 107 14.77 8.98 0.85
C SER A 107 13.33 8.53 0.69
N LEU A 108 12.95 8.14 -0.54
CA LEU A 108 11.66 7.56 -0.87
C LEU A 108 11.35 6.31 -0.04
N LEU A 109 12.33 5.41 0.12
CA LEU A 109 12.20 4.20 0.92
C LEU A 109 11.81 4.49 2.37
N ARG A 110 12.26 5.61 2.93
CA ARG A 110 11.97 5.98 4.31
C ARG A 110 10.53 6.47 4.47
N ALA A 111 10.03 7.25 3.51
CA ALA A 111 8.63 7.66 3.47
C ALA A 111 7.70 6.46 3.21
N LEU A 112 8.11 5.55 2.32
CA LEU A 112 7.39 4.32 2.03
C LEU A 112 7.30 3.42 3.27
N TRP A 113 8.43 3.17 3.94
CA TRP A 113 8.49 2.38 5.17
C TRP A 113 7.59 2.97 6.25
N ASN A 114 7.61 4.29 6.46
CA ASN A 114 6.75 4.90 7.47
C ASN A 114 5.25 4.80 7.15
N THR A 115 4.90 4.65 5.87
CA THR A 115 3.51 4.48 5.42
C THR A 115 3.02 3.04 5.60
N PHE A 116 3.84 2.05 5.23
CA PHE A 116 3.41 0.64 5.16
C PHE A 116 3.98 -0.28 6.26
N LYS A 117 4.78 0.24 7.19
CA LYS A 117 5.46 -0.54 8.24
C LYS A 117 4.55 -1.51 9.00
N PHE A 118 3.31 -1.13 9.28
CA PHE A 118 2.41 -1.97 10.06
C PHE A 118 2.08 -3.27 9.32
N VAL A 119 1.74 -3.17 8.04
CA VAL A 119 1.47 -4.31 7.17
C VAL A 119 2.72 -5.18 7.02
N LEU A 120 3.89 -4.56 6.83
CA LEU A 120 5.15 -5.29 6.70
C LEU A 120 5.53 -6.05 7.97
N ILE A 121 5.32 -5.46 9.15
CA ILE A 121 5.57 -6.12 10.43
C ILE A 121 4.62 -7.32 10.60
N GLN A 122 3.34 -7.17 10.26
CA GLN A 122 2.40 -8.28 10.31
C GLN A 122 2.87 -9.44 9.43
N VAL A 123 3.25 -9.17 8.18
CA VAL A 123 3.77 -10.19 7.26
C VAL A 123 5.03 -10.86 7.81
N ALA A 124 5.97 -10.07 8.35
CA ALA A 124 7.20 -10.60 8.94
C ALA A 124 6.89 -11.52 10.15
N LEU A 125 5.96 -11.14 11.02
CA LEU A 125 5.55 -11.95 12.17
C LEU A 125 4.90 -13.28 11.73
N PHE A 126 3.96 -13.22 10.79
CA PHE A 126 3.33 -14.43 10.24
C PHE A 126 4.36 -15.35 9.57
N LYS A 127 5.35 -14.77 8.88
CA LYS A 127 6.44 -15.53 8.26
C LYS A 127 7.29 -16.24 9.31
N VAL A 128 7.72 -15.53 10.35
CA VAL A 128 8.50 -16.12 11.46
C VAL A 128 7.73 -17.25 12.13
N PHE A 129 6.43 -17.06 12.38
CA PHE A 129 5.58 -18.11 12.94
C PHE A 129 5.50 -19.34 12.04
N ALA A 130 5.31 -19.14 10.72
CA ALA A 130 5.32 -20.22 9.74
C ALA A 130 6.67 -20.95 9.66
N ASP A 131 7.78 -20.22 9.77
CA ASP A 131 9.13 -20.81 9.76
C ASP A 131 9.35 -21.68 11.01
N VAL A 132 8.94 -21.21 12.19
CA VAL A 132 8.98 -22.00 13.45
C VAL A 132 8.15 -23.29 13.34
N LEU A 133 6.94 -23.21 12.77
CA LEU A 133 6.12 -24.40 12.51
C LEU A 133 6.80 -25.38 11.56
N SER A 134 7.47 -24.88 10.52
CA SER A 134 8.19 -25.69 9.53
C SER A 134 9.39 -26.43 10.16
N PHE A 135 10.04 -25.84 11.16
CA PHE A 135 11.07 -26.50 11.95
C PHE A 135 10.55 -27.59 12.90
N THR A 136 9.23 -27.67 13.11
CA THR A 136 8.59 -28.72 13.93
C THR A 136 8.31 -29.98 13.10
N SER A 137 8.21 -29.88 11.77
CA SER A 137 7.99 -31.04 10.89
C SER A 137 9.02 -32.17 11.07
N PRO A 138 10.33 -31.90 11.25
CA PRO A 138 11.32 -32.93 11.56
C PRO A 138 11.20 -33.55 12.96
N LEU A 139 10.56 -32.89 13.93
CA LEU A 139 10.31 -33.44 15.27
C LEU A 139 9.11 -34.40 15.31
N ILE A 140 8.15 -34.22 14.39
CA ILE A 140 6.96 -35.07 14.29
C ILE A 140 7.21 -36.38 13.53
N MET A 141 8.28 -36.46 12.72
CA MET A 141 8.69 -37.67 12.00
C MET A 141 9.79 -38.48 12.71
N LYS A 142 10.03 -38.23 14.00
CA LYS A 142 10.82 -39.13 14.85
C LYS A 142 9.88 -39.89 15.77
#